data_AF-A0A7S3HLH4-F1
#
_entry.id   AF-A0A7S3HLH4-F1
#
_cell.length_a   1.000
_cell.length_b   1.000
_cell.length_c   1.000
_cell.angle_alpha   90.00
_cell.angle_beta   90.00
_cell.angle_gamma   90.00
#
_symmetry.space_group_name_H-M   'P 1'
#
loop_
_entity.id
_entity.type
_entity.pdbx_description
1 polymer ?
#
loop_
_entity_poly.entity_id
_entity_poly.type
_entity_poly.pdbx_seq_one_letter_code
_entity_poly.pdbx_strand_id
1 'polypeptide(L)'
;NKERNFHIFYQLVAGASDEERSQFALSNIEDYFYTNQGGKDVLSNPLVNDRQAYVNLKEHFFDLGFDSETVQSILKIVGGVLHLGQIEFSCRTELEGQVAEVIEKMVSNGKESELAVAARLCSLSAEELER
;
A
#
# COMPACT_ATOMS: atom_id res chain seq x y z
N ASN A 1 -5.66 8.35 -20.89
CA ASN A 1 -4.46 8.69 -20.12
C ASN A 1 -3.85 7.43 -19.53
N LYS A 2 -2.57 7.14 -19.81
CA LYS A 2 -1.78 6.10 -19.13
C LYS A 2 -0.83 6.82 -18.17
N GLU A 3 -1.38 7.31 -17.06
CA GLU A 3 -0.62 8.07 -16.07
C GLU A 3 -0.34 7.20 -14.85
N ARG A 4 0.82 7.44 -14.22
CA ARG A 4 1.16 6.84 -12.93
C ARG A 4 0.30 7.46 -11.85
N ASN A 5 0.00 6.65 -10.85
CA ASN A 5 -0.38 7.17 -9.54
C ASN A 5 0.84 7.82 -8.84
N PHE A 6 0.70 8.25 -7.59
CA PHE A 6 1.80 8.84 -6.82
C PHE A 6 3.04 7.93 -6.80
N HIS A 7 4.21 8.53 -7.05
CA HIS A 7 5.48 7.82 -7.16
C HIS A 7 5.85 7.00 -5.91
N ILE A 8 5.44 7.47 -4.73
CA ILE A 8 5.75 6.81 -3.46
C ILE A 8 5.29 5.36 -3.40
N PHE A 9 4.16 5.00 -4.03
CA PHE A 9 3.68 3.62 -4.04
C PHE A 9 4.61 2.70 -4.83
N TYR A 10 5.12 3.18 -5.96
CA TYR A 10 6.05 2.42 -6.80
C TYR A 10 7.44 2.36 -6.15
N GLN A 11 7.89 3.48 -5.58
CA GLN A 11 9.15 3.58 -4.84
C GLN A 11 9.16 2.62 -3.64
N LEU A 12 8.09 2.59 -2.83
CA LEU A 12 7.98 1.69 -1.69
C LEU A 12 8.05 0.22 -2.14
N VAL A 13 7.24 -0.18 -3.13
CA VAL A 13 7.23 -1.59 -3.58
C VAL A 13 8.55 -1.98 -4.27
N ALA A 14 9.14 -1.11 -5.09
CA ALA A 14 10.40 -1.41 -5.79
C ALA A 14 11.64 -1.33 -4.88
N GLY A 15 11.59 -0.47 -3.87
CA GLY A 15 12.73 -0.11 -3.04
C GLY A 15 12.80 -0.76 -1.66
N ALA A 16 11.68 -1.29 -1.15
CA ALA A 16 11.64 -1.92 0.16
C ALA A 16 12.64 -3.08 0.29
N SER A 17 13.35 -3.13 1.42
CA SER A 17 14.19 -4.27 1.81
C SER A 17 13.34 -5.52 2.06
N ASP A 18 13.96 -6.69 2.18
CA ASP A 18 13.23 -7.93 2.48
C ASP A 18 12.56 -7.87 3.86
N GLU A 19 13.20 -7.19 4.82
CA GLU A 19 12.63 -6.91 6.14
C GLU A 19 11.42 -5.97 6.05
N GLU A 20 11.54 -4.85 5.32
CA GLU A 20 10.43 -3.90 5.09
C GLU A 20 9.27 -4.60 4.37
N ARG A 21 9.56 -5.43 3.36
CA ARG A 21 8.56 -6.22 2.62
C ARG A 21 7.82 -7.19 3.54
N SER A 22 8.54 -7.91 4.40
CA SER A 22 7.92 -8.82 5.36
C SER A 22 7.11 -8.04 6.40
N GLN A 23 7.62 -6.92 6.91
CA GLN A 23 6.95 -6.12 7.94
C GLN A 23 5.65 -5.48 7.42
N PHE A 24 5.69 -5.00 6.17
CA PHE A 24 4.58 -4.32 5.52
C PHE A 24 3.71 -5.26 4.68
N ALA A 25 3.98 -6.57 4.68
CA ALA A 25 3.29 -7.57 3.88
C ALA A 25 3.18 -7.20 2.38
N LEU A 26 4.26 -6.66 1.80
CA LEU A 26 4.27 -6.17 0.43
C LEU A 26 4.28 -7.30 -0.60
N SER A 27 3.40 -7.18 -1.60
CA SER A 27 3.30 -8.07 -2.76
C SER A 27 4.03 -7.50 -3.99
N ASN A 28 3.80 -8.05 -5.19
CA ASN A 28 4.38 -7.48 -6.41
C ASN A 28 3.64 -6.20 -6.79
N ILE A 29 4.32 -5.33 -7.54
CA ILE A 29 3.79 -4.03 -7.96
C ILE A 29 2.55 -4.14 -8.86
N GLU A 30 2.35 -5.29 -9.51
CA GLU A 30 1.20 -5.56 -10.37
C GLU A 30 -0.05 -6.02 -9.60
N ASP A 31 0.14 -6.49 -8.36
CA ASP A 31 -0.94 -7.00 -7.51
C ASP A 31 -1.77 -5.87 -6.90
N TYR A 32 -1.19 -4.67 -6.80
CA TYR A 32 -1.87 -3.52 -6.19
C TYR A 32 -2.66 -2.68 -7.19
N PHE A 33 -3.92 -2.45 -6.86
CA PHE A 33 -4.86 -1.56 -7.53
C PHE A 33 -4.27 -0.18 -7.80
N TYR A 34 -3.56 0.43 -6.84
CA TYR A 34 -3.01 1.78 -7.02
C TYR A 34 -1.80 1.86 -7.95
N THR A 35 -1.17 0.74 -8.30
CA THR A 35 0.00 0.69 -9.18
C THR A 35 -0.27 0.02 -10.52
N ASN A 36 -1.35 -0.75 -10.66
CA ASN A 36 -1.67 -1.47 -11.91
C ASN A 36 -2.59 -0.71 -12.89
N GLN A 37 -3.16 0.43 -12.49
CA GLN A 37 -4.07 1.25 -13.34
C GLN A 37 -3.39 1.90 -14.55
N GLY A 38 -2.08 2.17 -14.49
CA GLY A 38 -1.32 2.82 -15.57
C GLY A 38 -0.99 1.91 -16.77
N GLY A 39 -1.20 0.59 -16.62
CA GLY A 39 -0.81 -0.42 -17.61
C GLY A 39 0.67 -0.81 -17.57
N LYS A 40 1.05 -1.83 -18.35
CA LYS A 40 2.41 -2.42 -18.32
C LYS A 40 3.52 -1.45 -18.71
N ASP A 41 3.26 -0.56 -19.68
CA ASP A 41 4.26 0.40 -20.18
C ASP A 41 4.74 1.37 -19.09
N VAL A 42 3.89 1.61 -18.09
CA VAL A 42 4.17 2.48 -16.96
C VAL A 42 5.07 1.81 -15.92
N LEU A 43 4.89 0.50 -15.70
CA LEU A 43 5.69 -0.30 -14.77
C LEU A 43 7.09 -0.62 -15.32
N SER A 44 7.22 -0.68 -16.65
CA SER A 44 8.48 -0.98 -17.33
C SER A 44 9.20 0.26 -17.86
N ASN A 45 8.90 1.46 -17.35
CA ASN A 45 9.50 2.69 -17.85
C ASN A 45 11.01 2.75 -17.49
N PRO A 46 11.93 2.59 -18.47
CA PRO A 46 13.36 2.51 -18.20
C PRO A 46 13.97 3.84 -17.74
N LEU A 47 13.25 4.96 -17.89
CA LEU A 47 13.68 6.28 -17.42
C LEU A 47 13.43 6.49 -15.92
N VAL A 48 12.73 5.58 -15.25
CA VAL A 48 12.41 5.71 -13.83
C VAL A 48 13.04 4.57 -13.03
N ASN A 49 13.96 4.91 -12.15
CA ASN A 49 14.54 3.98 -11.18
C ASN A 49 13.86 4.18 -9.81
N ASP A 50 12.70 3.54 -9.63
CA ASP A 50 11.92 3.66 -8.38
C ASP A 50 12.69 3.16 -7.15
N ARG A 51 13.55 2.15 -7.32
CA ARG A 51 14.41 1.63 -6.26
C ARG A 51 15.41 2.69 -5.76
N GLN A 52 16.12 3.35 -6.68
CA GLN A 52 17.05 4.41 -6.31
C GLN A 52 16.30 5.61 -5.74
N ALA A 53 15.15 5.96 -6.32
CA ALA A 53 14.33 7.06 -5.82
C ALA A 53 13.84 6.81 -4.37
N TYR A 54 13.55 5.55 -4.01
CA TYR A 54 13.20 5.18 -2.64
C TYR A 54 14.36 5.35 -1.65
N VAL A 55 15.58 4.95 -2.04
CA VAL A 55 16.78 5.17 -1.22
C VAL A 55 17.00 6.66 -1.00
N ASN A 56 16.98 7.43 -2.09
CA ASN A 56 17.13 8.89 -2.02
C ASN A 56 16.04 9.50 -1.13
N LEU A 57 14.79 9.05 -1.24
CA LEU A 57 13.69 9.56 -0.41
C LEU A 57 13.99 9.38 1.08
N LYS A 58 14.46 8.20 1.50
CA LYS A 58 14.84 7.94 2.89
C LYS A 58 15.98 8.86 3.33
N GLU A 59 17.00 9.05 2.49
CA GLU A 59 18.10 10.00 2.75
C GLU A 59 17.60 11.44 2.94
N HIS A 60 16.70 11.91 2.06
CA HIS A 60 16.15 13.26 2.18
C HIS A 60 15.35 13.46 3.48
N PHE A 61 14.64 12.43 3.97
CA PHE A 61 14.00 12.52 5.28
C PHE A 61 15.03 12.68 6.40
N PHE A 62 16.16 11.97 6.34
CA PHE A 62 17.23 12.14 7.32
C PHE A 62 17.86 13.54 7.25
N ASP A 63 18.08 14.07 6.04
CA ASP A 63 18.62 15.43 5.85
C ASP A 63 17.68 16.51 6.41
N LEU A 64 16.37 16.27 6.37
CA LEU A 64 15.35 17.13 6.95
C LEU A 64 15.22 17.00 8.48
N GLY A 65 16.01 16.10 9.10
CA GLY A 65 16.04 15.91 10.55
C GLY A 65 15.00 14.93 11.08
N PHE A 66 14.36 14.12 10.22
CA PHE A 66 13.50 13.03 10.68
C PHE A 66 14.35 11.88 11.20
N ASP A 67 13.98 11.32 12.35
CA ASP A 67 14.59 10.09 12.85
C ASP A 67 14.06 8.85 12.11
N SER A 68 14.79 7.74 12.26
CA SER A 68 14.44 6.49 11.57
C SER A 68 13.06 5.96 11.97
N GLU A 69 12.60 6.21 13.19
CA GLU A 69 11.30 5.74 13.70
C GLU A 69 10.14 6.50 13.04
N THR A 70 10.29 7.82 12.88
CA THR A 70 9.32 8.67 12.21
C THR A 70 9.24 8.34 10.73
N VAL A 71 10.39 8.16 10.06
CA VAL A 71 10.42 7.71 8.65
C VAL A 71 9.75 6.35 8.51
N GLN A 72 10.05 5.40 9.38
CA GLN A 72 9.41 4.08 9.36
C GLN A 72 7.89 4.19 9.58
N SER A 73 7.43 5.09 10.46
CA SER A 73 6.00 5.32 10.70
C SER A 73 5.30 5.91 9.49
N ILE A 74 5.92 6.87 8.80
CA ILE A 74 5.41 7.41 7.53
C ILE A 74 5.29 6.30 6.49
N LEU A 75 6.33 5.47 6.35
CA LEU A 75 6.35 4.36 5.39
C LEU A 75 5.29 3.29 5.72
N LYS A 76 5.05 3.01 7.02
CA LYS A 76 3.96 2.14 7.45
C LYS A 76 2.60 2.70 7.03
N ILE A 77 2.35 3.99 7.23
CA ILE A 77 1.09 4.64 6.80
C ILE A 77 0.91 4.50 5.29
N VAL A 78 1.96 4.76 4.50
CA VAL A 78 1.92 4.58 3.05
C VAL A 78 1.60 3.13 2.66
N GLY A 79 2.23 2.16 3.32
CA GLY A 79 1.92 0.73 3.14
C GLY A 79 0.46 0.41 3.51
N GLY A 80 -0.04 0.96 4.62
CA GLY A 80 -1.43 0.84 5.03
C GLY A 80 -2.40 1.35 3.97
N VAL A 81 -2.14 2.54 3.41
CA VAL A 81 -2.95 3.09 2.29
C VAL A 81 -2.91 2.17 1.06
N LEU A 82 -1.77 1.56 0.76
CA LEU A 82 -1.64 0.63 -0.36
C LEU A 82 -2.54 -0.62 -0.17
N HIS A 83 -2.60 -1.15 1.06
CA HIS A 83 -3.48 -2.27 1.43
C HIS A 83 -4.96 -1.85 1.49
N LEU A 84 -5.29 -0.64 1.95
CA LEU A 84 -6.66 -0.10 1.87
C LEU A 84 -7.18 -0.08 0.44
N GLY A 85 -6.30 0.22 -0.53
CA GLY A 85 -6.65 0.17 -1.96
C GLY A 85 -6.94 -1.25 -2.50
N GLN A 86 -6.66 -2.31 -1.73
CA GLN A 86 -7.01 -3.69 -2.07
C GLN A 86 -8.37 -4.13 -1.52
N ILE A 87 -8.98 -3.34 -0.64
CA ILE A 87 -10.27 -3.68 -0.05
C ILE A 87 -11.37 -3.50 -1.09
N GLU A 88 -12.15 -4.55 -1.27
CA GLU A 88 -13.31 -4.56 -2.15
C GLU A 88 -14.59 -4.56 -1.31
N PHE A 89 -15.63 -3.91 -1.81
CA PHE A 89 -16.92 -3.83 -1.14
C PHE A 89 -17.98 -4.45 -2.04
N SER A 90 -18.82 -5.32 -1.47
CA SER A 90 -20.02 -5.84 -2.13
C SER A 90 -21.25 -5.11 -1.62
N CYS A 91 -22.22 -4.89 -2.50
CA CYS A 91 -23.52 -4.33 -2.11
C CYS A 91 -24.53 -5.46 -1.94
N ARG A 92 -25.09 -5.61 -0.74
CA ARG A 92 -26.27 -6.43 -0.49
C ARG A 92 -27.51 -5.54 -0.47
N THR A 93 -28.52 -5.90 -1.25
CA THR A 93 -29.82 -5.22 -1.20
C THR A 93 -30.69 -5.91 -0.15
N GLU A 94 -31.14 -5.14 0.83
CA GLU A 94 -32.06 -5.57 1.87
C GLU A 94 -33.43 -4.89 1.70
N LEU A 95 -34.42 -5.30 2.49
CA LEU A 95 -35.79 -4.76 2.42
C LEU A 95 -35.86 -3.25 2.67
N GLU A 96 -34.91 -2.68 3.43
CA GLU A 96 -34.90 -1.27 3.85
C GLU A 96 -33.79 -0.43 3.17
N GLY A 97 -33.01 -0.99 2.26
CA GLY A 97 -31.94 -0.25 1.58
C GLY A 97 -30.83 -1.11 1.00
N GLN A 98 -29.70 -0.47 0.69
CA GLN A 98 -28.47 -1.14 0.27
C GLN A 98 -27.44 -1.02 1.38
N VAL A 99 -26.83 -2.15 1.74
CA VAL A 99 -25.74 -2.23 2.72
C VAL A 99 -24.46 -2.63 1.99
N ALA A 100 -23.37 -1.94 2.28
CA ALA A 100 -22.04 -2.32 1.80
C ALA A 100 -21.39 -3.27 2.81
N GLU A 101 -20.86 -4.38 2.32
CA GLU A 101 -20.15 -5.39 3.10
C GLU A 101 -18.72 -5.50 2.57
N VAL A 102 -17.73 -5.47 3.48
CA VAL A 102 -16.33 -5.65 3.12
C VAL A 102 -16.12 -7.09 2.64
N ILE A 103 -15.50 -7.25 1.47
CA ILE A 103 -15.05 -8.54 0.99
C ILE A 103 -13.68 -8.80 1.63
N GLU A 104 -13.58 -9.83 2.47
CA GLU A 104 -12.29 -10.28 3.00
C GLU A 104 -11.40 -10.79 1.87
N LYS A 105 -10.51 -9.92 1.41
CA LYS A 105 -9.41 -10.28 0.50
C LYS A 105 -8.18 -10.60 1.34
N MET A 106 -7.57 -11.74 1.07
CA MET A 106 -6.32 -12.14 1.70
C MET A 106 -5.14 -11.52 0.97
N VAL A 107 -4.10 -11.11 1.71
CA VAL A 107 -2.82 -10.76 1.09
C VAL A 107 -2.22 -11.98 0.38
N SER A 108 -1.34 -11.74 -0.60
CA SER A 108 -0.73 -12.78 -1.45
C SER A 108 -0.06 -13.93 -0.67
N ASN A 109 0.44 -13.68 0.54
CA ASN A 109 1.05 -14.70 1.40
C ASN A 109 0.03 -15.57 2.15
N GLY A 110 -1.27 -15.24 2.09
CA GLY A 110 -2.39 -15.98 2.68
C GLY A 110 -2.48 -15.92 4.21
N LYS A 111 -1.68 -15.10 4.90
CA LYS A 111 -1.60 -15.07 6.37
C LYS A 111 -2.55 -14.08 7.02
N GLU A 112 -2.86 -12.98 6.36
CA GLU A 112 -3.66 -11.86 6.89
C GLU A 112 -4.64 -11.35 5.80
N SER A 113 -5.72 -10.71 6.19
CA SER A 113 -6.56 -9.96 5.25
C SER A 113 -5.92 -8.60 4.94
N GLU A 114 -6.22 -8.05 3.77
CA GLU A 114 -5.78 -6.71 3.34
C GLU A 114 -6.20 -5.65 4.38
N LEU A 115 -7.41 -5.78 4.94
CA LEU A 115 -7.93 -4.93 6.01
C LEU A 115 -7.12 -5.07 7.31
N ALA A 116 -6.79 -6.30 7.74
CA ALA A 116 -6.01 -6.53 8.95
C ALA A 116 -4.60 -5.94 8.84
N VAL A 117 -3.95 -6.09 7.67
CA VAL A 117 -2.64 -5.49 7.42
C VAL A 117 -2.74 -3.97 7.43
N ALA A 118 -3.73 -3.38 6.76
CA ALA A 118 -3.94 -1.94 6.76
C ALA A 118 -4.12 -1.38 8.18
N ALA A 119 -4.96 -2.02 9.00
CA ALA A 119 -5.17 -1.64 10.40
C ALA A 119 -3.85 -1.68 11.19
N ARG A 120 -3.12 -2.80 11.11
CA ARG A 120 -1.83 -3.00 11.78
C ARG A 120 -0.80 -1.95 11.39
N LEU A 121 -0.72 -1.57 10.12
CA LEU A 121 0.25 -0.59 9.64
C LEU A 121 -0.13 0.84 10.01
N CYS A 122 -1.41 1.17 10.02
CA CYS A 122 -1.91 2.47 10.45
C CYS A 122 -1.93 2.63 11.99
N SER A 123 -1.51 1.60 12.74
CA SER A 123 -1.60 1.55 14.21
C SER A 123 -3.03 1.74 14.73
N LEU A 124 -4.02 1.25 13.96
CA LEU A 124 -5.43 1.23 14.31
C LEU A 124 -5.85 -0.22 14.57
N SER A 125 -6.85 -0.44 15.41
CA SER A 125 -7.52 -1.75 15.47
C SER A 125 -8.39 -1.94 14.21
N ALA A 126 -8.57 -3.19 13.77
CA ALA A 126 -9.45 -3.48 12.62
C ALA A 126 -10.89 -3.01 12.89
N GLU A 127 -11.35 -3.12 14.14
CA GLU A 127 -12.67 -2.65 14.59
C GLU A 127 -12.83 -1.12 14.51
N GLU A 128 -11.75 -0.35 14.69
CA GLU A 128 -11.77 1.10 14.48
C GLU A 128 -11.78 1.47 12.99
N LEU A 129 -11.29 0.57 12.12
CA LEU A 129 -11.22 0.79 10.69
C LEU A 129 -12.50 0.36 9.95
N GLU A 130 -13.28 -0.56 10.54
CA GLU A 130 -14.57 -1.02 10.03
C GLU A 130 -15.76 -0.11 10.41
N ARG A 131 -15.58 0.77 11.41
CA ARG A 131 -16.60 1.69 11.92
C ARG A 131 -16.70 2.99 11.11
#